data_AF-A0A660SUN0-F1
#
_entry.id   AF-A0A660SUN0-F1
#
_cell.length_a   1.000
_cell.length_b   1.000
_cell.length_c   1.000
_cell.angle_alpha   90.00
_cell.angle_beta   90.00
_cell.angle_gamma   90.00
#
_symmetry.space_group_name_H-M   'P 1'
#
loop_
_entity.id
_entity.type
_entity.pdbx_description
1 polymer ?
#
loop_
_entity_poly.entity_id
_entity_poly.type
_entity_poly.pdbx_seq_one_letter_code
_entity_poly.pdbx_strand_id
1 'polypeptide(L)'
;MIIKSILTVFILTLISFNLYAETPNWIHQLPFSDDAFWGVGQGVTVEEAEILAKQEILMQMSSRVEAVISMETGAGGGTENVTEDLDAFFSGNSLRGAELVDQFNEDNQFWILMKYCDECGNSLLKSALIRFEDTYRYEIPILMAQLTDKRIAHAFIVERRLKELQLTDYRSDDIIVRFSDMQVIIMIINFIPYEAKLSVSQRTGLDTLSKSLLKELNKLNYRSIDVVGHANPTSAEDEKNDLMELSQIRAETMSSHLSSAGLTINSVSWKGGNETIGDTTSSKGKGLNRRVEIFVNF
;
A
#
# COMPACT_ATOMS: atom_id res chain seq x y z
N MET A 1 21.10 8.54 -78.35
CA MET A 1 21.95 9.64 -77.84
C MET A 1 21.01 10.69 -77.24
N ILE A 2 21.07 10.87 -75.90
CA ILE A 2 20.61 12.06 -75.12
C ILE A 2 19.07 12.28 -75.06
N ILE A 3 18.39 11.79 -74.00
CA ILE A 3 17.92 12.52 -72.79
C ILE A 3 16.98 13.71 -73.07
N LYS A 4 15.70 13.63 -72.63
CA LYS A 4 15.07 14.64 -71.75
C LYS A 4 13.64 14.27 -71.28
N SER A 5 13.44 14.49 -69.98
CA SER A 5 12.19 14.86 -69.31
C SER A 5 11.18 13.75 -68.93
N ILE A 6 11.40 13.15 -67.76
CA ILE A 6 10.28 12.82 -66.86
C ILE A 6 10.56 13.52 -65.53
N LEU A 7 9.67 14.45 -65.21
CA LEU A 7 9.69 15.35 -64.08
C LEU A 7 9.27 14.59 -62.83
N THR A 8 10.18 14.51 -61.87
CA THR A 8 9.98 13.99 -60.51
C THR A 8 9.00 14.87 -59.74
N VAL A 9 7.86 14.30 -59.35
CA VAL A 9 7.02 14.83 -58.26
C VAL A 9 6.83 13.70 -57.25
N PHE A 10 7.83 13.52 -56.39
CA PHE A 10 7.69 12.75 -55.15
C PHE A 10 7.45 13.77 -54.04
N ILE A 11 6.19 13.96 -53.69
CA ILE A 11 5.79 14.73 -52.50
C ILE A 11 6.24 13.89 -51.30
N LEU A 12 7.34 14.31 -50.67
CA LEU A 12 7.67 13.91 -49.30
C LEU A 12 6.59 14.49 -48.37
N THR A 13 5.54 13.72 -48.10
CA THR A 13 4.82 13.84 -46.84
C THR A 13 5.69 13.17 -45.77
N LEU A 14 6.67 13.93 -45.26
CA LEU A 14 7.24 13.72 -43.94
C LEU A 14 6.10 13.87 -42.94
N ILE A 15 5.45 12.76 -42.62
CA ILE A 15 4.59 12.67 -41.45
C ILE A 15 5.54 12.72 -40.27
N SER A 16 5.69 13.91 -39.68
CA SER A 16 6.29 14.11 -38.37
C SER A 16 5.39 13.40 -37.34
N PHE A 17 5.55 12.08 -37.20
CA PHE A 17 5.15 11.41 -35.99
C PHE A 17 6.06 11.95 -34.89
N ASN A 18 5.60 13.00 -34.20
CA ASN A 18 6.07 13.27 -32.85
C ASN A 18 5.68 12.03 -32.05
N LEU A 19 6.63 11.09 -31.92
CA LEU A 19 6.62 10.08 -30.89
C LEU A 19 6.65 10.85 -29.56
N TYR A 20 5.48 11.19 -29.03
CA TYR A 20 5.36 11.56 -27.63
C TYR A 20 5.90 10.35 -26.86
N ALA A 21 7.03 10.55 -26.18
CA ALA A 21 7.54 9.54 -25.27
C ALA A 21 6.46 9.31 -24.21
N GLU A 22 5.93 8.09 -24.11
CA GLU A 22 4.96 7.76 -23.08
C GLU A 22 5.59 8.04 -21.72
N THR A 23 4.87 8.78 -20.87
CA THR A 23 5.29 9.11 -19.51
C THR A 23 5.63 7.81 -18.76
N PRO A 24 6.85 7.67 -18.21
CA PRO A 24 7.23 6.46 -17.50
C PRO A 24 6.31 6.18 -16.31
N ASN A 25 5.88 4.92 -16.15
CA ASN A 25 4.98 4.51 -15.06
C ASN A 25 5.52 4.84 -13.66
N TRP A 26 6.84 4.88 -13.48
CA TRP A 26 7.47 5.15 -12.20
C TRP A 26 7.24 6.56 -11.68
N ILE A 27 6.85 7.51 -12.54
CA ILE A 27 6.46 8.87 -12.15
C ILE A 27 5.20 8.84 -11.28
N HIS A 28 4.33 7.85 -11.47
CA HIS A 28 3.08 7.71 -10.73
C HIS A 28 3.18 6.67 -9.62
N GLN A 29 4.05 5.67 -9.78
CA GLN A 29 4.13 4.52 -8.89
C GLN A 29 5.56 4.01 -8.80
N LEU A 30 6.18 4.10 -7.64
CA LEU A 30 7.53 3.56 -7.46
C LEU A 30 7.56 2.05 -7.78
N PRO A 31 8.74 1.50 -8.10
CA PRO A 31 8.90 0.05 -8.18
C PRO A 31 8.40 -0.63 -6.90
N PHE A 32 7.50 -1.59 -7.07
CA PHE A 32 6.94 -2.38 -5.98
C PHE A 32 7.85 -3.59 -5.72
N SER A 33 8.96 -3.35 -5.02
CA SER A 33 10.05 -4.29 -4.83
C SER A 33 10.71 -4.12 -3.45
N ASP A 34 11.29 -5.21 -2.92
CA ASP A 34 12.09 -5.25 -1.69
C ASP A 34 13.61 -5.29 -1.95
N ASP A 35 14.05 -5.17 -3.21
CA ASP A 35 15.46 -5.25 -3.60
C ASP A 35 16.29 -4.00 -3.30
N ALA A 36 15.62 -2.86 -3.14
CA ALA A 36 16.22 -1.56 -2.88
C ALA A 36 15.20 -0.60 -2.26
N PHE A 37 15.72 0.48 -1.68
CA PHE A 37 14.92 1.66 -1.38
C PHE A 37 14.86 2.53 -2.63
N TRP A 38 13.65 2.88 -3.05
CA TRP A 38 13.39 3.62 -4.28
C TRP A 38 12.93 5.02 -3.95
N GLY A 39 13.35 6.03 -4.70
CA GLY A 39 12.87 7.40 -4.54
C GLY A 39 12.67 8.08 -5.88
N VAL A 40 11.61 8.87 -5.96
CA VAL A 40 11.29 9.74 -7.07
C VAL A 40 11.32 11.18 -6.60
N GLY A 41 12.09 12.00 -7.30
CA GLY A 41 12.11 13.43 -7.08
C GLY A 41 11.67 14.18 -8.31
N GLN A 42 10.95 15.27 -8.10
CA GLN A 42 10.43 16.15 -9.13
C GLN A 42 10.91 17.57 -8.87
N GLY A 43 11.67 18.16 -9.80
CA GLY A 43 12.26 19.48 -9.63
C GLY A 43 12.31 20.30 -10.93
N VAL A 44 12.59 21.59 -10.83
CA VAL A 44 12.85 22.44 -12.01
C VAL A 44 14.27 22.27 -12.54
N THR A 45 15.13 21.58 -11.78
CA THR A 45 16.47 21.15 -12.19
C THR A 45 16.69 19.67 -11.87
N VAL A 46 17.64 19.06 -12.57
CA VAL A 46 18.12 17.70 -12.28
C VAL A 46 18.60 17.59 -10.83
N GLU A 47 19.40 18.55 -10.35
CA GLU A 47 19.95 18.54 -8.99
C GLU A 47 18.85 18.58 -7.92
N GLU A 48 17.84 19.43 -8.09
CA GLU A 48 16.70 19.48 -7.19
C GLU A 48 15.91 18.17 -7.18
N ALA A 49 15.65 17.58 -8.36
CA ALA A 49 15.00 16.29 -8.47
C ALA A 49 15.82 15.17 -7.81
N GLU A 50 17.15 15.18 -7.93
CA GLU A 50 18.01 14.21 -7.23
C GLU A 50 17.94 14.35 -5.70
N ILE A 51 17.94 15.58 -5.20
CA ILE A 51 17.82 15.85 -3.75
C ILE A 51 16.49 15.31 -3.23
N LEU A 52 15.39 15.58 -3.93
CA LEU A 52 14.05 15.12 -3.53
C LEU A 52 13.94 13.59 -3.59
N ALA A 53 14.51 12.94 -4.62
CA ALA A 53 14.53 11.48 -4.71
C ALA A 53 15.29 10.84 -3.52
N LYS A 54 16.42 11.43 -3.13
CA LYS A 54 17.19 10.99 -1.95
C LYS A 54 16.41 11.23 -0.65
N GLN A 55 15.75 12.37 -0.52
CA GLN A 55 14.90 12.66 0.64
C GLN A 55 13.78 11.63 0.77
N GLU A 56 13.15 11.20 -0.33
CA GLU A 56 12.13 10.16 -0.28
C GLU A 56 12.67 8.81 0.21
N ILE A 57 13.86 8.41 -0.26
CA ILE A 57 14.54 7.19 0.23
C ILE A 57 14.81 7.29 1.74
N LEU A 58 15.26 8.45 2.23
CA LEU A 58 15.52 8.70 3.64
C LEU A 58 14.24 8.67 4.48
N MET A 59 13.15 9.27 4.00
CA MET A 59 11.85 9.22 4.67
C MET A 59 11.36 7.78 4.83
N GLN A 60 11.52 6.93 3.81
CA GLN A 60 11.17 5.51 3.91
C GLN A 60 11.95 4.79 5.01
N MET A 61 13.24 5.12 5.16
CA MET A 61 14.06 4.54 6.23
C MET A 61 13.65 5.07 7.60
N SER A 62 13.40 6.39 7.72
CA SER A 62 12.93 7.04 8.95
C SER A 62 11.65 6.38 9.45
N SER A 63 10.63 6.29 8.60
CA SER A 63 9.34 5.66 8.93
C SER A 63 9.50 4.19 9.34
N ARG A 64 10.44 3.45 8.72
CA ARG A 64 10.69 2.05 9.07
C ARG A 64 11.27 1.89 10.49
N VAL A 65 12.20 2.77 10.88
CA VAL A 65 12.74 2.78 12.25
C VAL A 65 11.67 3.22 13.24
N GLU A 66 10.94 4.29 12.93
CA GLU A 66 9.89 4.85 13.78
C GLU A 66 8.82 3.81 14.13
N ALA A 67 8.32 3.03 13.16
CA ALA A 67 7.30 2.05 13.49
C ALA A 67 7.86 0.92 14.35
N VAL A 68 9.09 0.45 14.09
CA VAL A 68 9.69 -0.61 14.89
C VAL A 68 9.87 -0.16 16.34
N ILE A 69 10.26 1.09 16.57
CA ILE A 69 10.27 1.68 17.91
C ILE A 69 8.86 1.76 18.50
N SER A 70 7.89 2.23 17.71
CA SER A 70 6.49 2.39 18.15
C SER A 70 5.85 1.05 18.56
N MET A 71 6.20 -0.04 17.87
CA MET A 71 5.74 -1.40 18.21
C MET A 71 6.24 -1.84 19.59
N GLU A 72 7.47 -1.49 19.97
CA GLU A 72 8.03 -1.82 21.28
C GLU A 72 7.51 -0.91 22.40
N THR A 73 7.29 0.38 22.12
CA THR A 73 6.84 1.33 23.16
C THR A 73 5.32 1.36 23.35
N GLY A 74 4.55 0.86 22.40
CA GLY A 74 3.10 0.98 22.35
C GLY A 74 2.62 2.39 21.93
N ALA A 75 1.35 2.48 21.52
CA ALA A 75 0.70 3.72 21.10
C ALA A 75 0.53 4.69 22.30
N GLY A 76 1.49 5.58 22.50
CA GLY A 76 1.48 6.61 23.57
C GLY A 76 2.83 6.84 24.26
N GLY A 77 3.86 6.06 23.94
CA GLY A 77 5.19 6.20 24.52
C GLY A 77 6.04 7.28 23.84
N GLY A 78 5.80 8.56 24.13
CA GLY A 78 6.77 9.65 23.90
C GLY A 78 7.43 9.72 22.51
N THR A 79 6.70 9.39 21.44
CA THR A 79 7.24 9.22 20.09
C THR A 79 7.63 10.53 19.40
N GLU A 80 7.06 11.67 19.81
CA GLU A 80 7.34 12.97 19.17
C GLU A 80 8.84 13.31 19.15
N ASN A 81 9.55 13.09 20.27
CA ASN A 81 10.99 13.35 20.33
C ASN A 81 11.79 12.35 19.46
N VAL A 82 11.28 11.12 19.30
CA VAL A 82 11.93 10.08 18.49
C VAL A 82 11.83 10.44 17.01
N THR A 83 10.66 10.89 16.56
CA THR A 83 10.44 11.30 15.16
C THR A 83 11.35 12.46 14.77
N GLU A 84 11.42 13.52 15.60
CA GLU A 84 12.29 14.67 15.32
C GLU A 84 13.78 14.28 15.23
N ASP A 85 14.24 13.45 16.17
CA ASP A 85 15.62 12.98 16.18
C ASP A 85 15.94 12.06 14.99
N LEU A 86 14.98 11.23 14.56
CA LEU A 86 15.13 10.34 13.40
C LEU A 86 15.25 11.17 12.13
N ASP A 87 14.35 12.12 11.96
CA ASP A 87 14.35 13.01 10.80
C ASP A 87 15.64 13.83 10.74
N ALA A 88 16.13 14.32 11.89
CA ALA A 88 17.43 15.00 11.96
C ALA A 88 18.60 14.07 11.58
N PHE A 89 18.59 12.82 12.06
CA PHE A 89 19.61 11.83 11.72
C PHE A 89 19.63 11.52 10.21
N PHE A 90 18.48 11.23 9.63
CA PHE A 90 18.35 10.85 8.22
C PHE A 90 18.59 12.05 7.30
N SER A 91 18.05 13.24 7.62
CA SER A 91 18.25 14.45 6.81
C SER A 91 19.72 14.88 6.69
N GLY A 92 20.56 14.52 7.67
CA GLY A 92 22.00 14.74 7.61
C GLY A 92 22.76 13.77 6.70
N ASN A 93 22.11 12.73 6.20
CA ASN A 93 22.74 11.69 5.39
C ASN A 93 22.70 12.03 3.90
N SER A 94 23.86 11.95 3.23
CA SER A 94 23.97 12.22 1.79
C SER A 94 23.49 11.09 0.87
N LEU A 95 23.15 9.92 1.43
CA LEU A 95 22.92 8.66 0.70
C LEU A 95 24.03 8.36 -0.32
N ARG A 96 25.29 8.46 0.10
CA ARG A 96 26.43 8.14 -0.76
C ARG A 96 26.29 6.70 -1.26
N GLY A 97 26.23 6.54 -2.59
CA GLY A 97 25.99 5.25 -3.24
C GLY A 97 24.56 5.06 -3.76
N ALA A 98 23.66 6.04 -3.59
CA ALA A 98 22.41 6.05 -4.35
C ALA A 98 22.70 6.18 -5.85
N GLU A 99 22.03 5.34 -6.63
CA GLU A 99 22.23 5.22 -8.08
C GLU A 99 21.06 5.86 -8.82
N LEU A 100 21.36 6.68 -9.83
CA LEU A 100 20.38 7.12 -10.81
C LEU A 100 19.97 5.93 -11.67
N VAL A 101 18.68 5.63 -11.72
CA VAL A 101 18.13 4.51 -12.49
C VAL A 101 17.49 4.99 -13.78
N ASP A 102 16.68 6.05 -13.70
CA ASP A 102 16.01 6.63 -14.85
C ASP A 102 15.77 8.13 -14.64
N GLN A 103 15.56 8.85 -15.75
CA GLN A 103 15.26 10.26 -15.75
C GLN A 103 14.23 10.59 -16.83
N PHE A 104 13.32 11.49 -16.52
CA PHE A 104 12.33 11.99 -17.46
C PHE A 104 12.27 13.52 -17.39
N ASN A 105 12.00 14.16 -18.53
CA ASN A 105 11.87 15.61 -18.61
C ASN A 105 10.73 15.97 -19.56
N GLU A 106 9.86 16.84 -19.08
CA GLU A 106 8.69 17.36 -19.77
C GLU A 106 8.42 18.77 -19.22
N ASP A 107 8.17 19.74 -20.11
CA ASP A 107 7.75 21.09 -19.75
C ASP A 107 8.59 21.81 -18.66
N ASN A 108 9.93 21.71 -18.75
CA ASN A 108 10.89 22.26 -17.78
C ASN A 108 10.80 21.65 -16.38
N GLN A 109 10.30 20.42 -16.29
CA GLN A 109 10.25 19.66 -15.08
C GLN A 109 11.05 18.38 -15.25
N PHE A 110 11.89 18.08 -14.27
CA PHE A 110 12.73 16.90 -14.23
C PHE A 110 12.17 15.93 -13.21
N TRP A 111 12.05 14.67 -13.61
CA TRP A 111 11.76 13.56 -12.72
C TRP A 111 12.96 12.64 -12.71
N ILE A 112 13.36 12.21 -11.51
CA ILE A 112 14.50 11.33 -11.31
C ILE A 112 14.06 10.15 -10.46
N LEU A 113 14.33 8.95 -10.96
CA LEU A 113 14.21 7.71 -10.21
C LEU A 113 15.59 7.30 -9.71
N MET A 114 15.72 7.21 -8.38
CA MET A 114 16.92 6.69 -7.74
C MET A 114 16.61 5.39 -7.01
N LYS A 115 17.65 4.56 -6.85
CA LYS A 115 17.64 3.42 -5.94
C LYS A 115 18.81 3.48 -4.98
N TYR A 116 18.62 2.93 -3.80
CA TYR A 116 19.66 2.72 -2.81
C TYR A 116 19.62 1.28 -2.31
N CYS A 117 20.77 0.61 -2.34
CA CYS A 117 20.84 -0.83 -2.15
C CYS A 117 20.27 -1.27 -0.78
N ASP A 118 19.55 -2.40 -0.72
CA ASP A 118 18.92 -2.85 0.53
C ASP A 118 19.95 -3.06 1.65
N GLU A 119 21.09 -3.68 1.37
CA GLU A 119 22.18 -3.86 2.36
C GLU A 119 22.73 -2.51 2.90
N CYS A 120 22.80 -1.51 2.02
CA CYS A 120 23.24 -0.15 2.33
C CYS A 120 22.22 0.53 3.26
N GLY A 121 20.94 0.42 2.92
CA GLY A 121 19.82 0.93 3.71
C GLY A 121 19.76 0.27 5.08
N ASN A 122 19.85 -1.06 5.12
CA ASN A 122 19.93 -1.82 6.36
C ASN A 122 21.07 -1.34 7.26
N SER A 123 22.26 -1.07 6.71
CA SER A 123 23.38 -0.53 7.50
C SER A 123 23.08 0.85 8.11
N LEU A 124 22.35 1.70 7.38
CA LEU A 124 21.94 3.01 7.86
C LEU A 124 20.83 2.91 8.92
N LEU A 125 19.83 2.05 8.71
CA LEU A 125 18.78 1.75 9.69
C LEU A 125 19.36 1.25 11.02
N LYS A 126 20.36 0.37 10.97
CA LYS A 126 21.08 -0.13 12.16
C LYS A 126 21.80 1.00 12.88
N SER A 127 22.44 1.89 12.13
CA SER A 127 23.16 3.04 12.68
C SER A 127 22.20 4.04 13.35
N ALA A 128 21.00 4.22 12.79
CA ALA A 128 19.93 4.96 13.45
C ALA A 128 19.62 4.30 14.79
N LEU A 129 19.21 3.03 14.82
CA LEU A 129 18.84 2.34 16.07
C LEU A 129 19.90 2.41 17.17
N ILE A 130 21.18 2.18 16.84
CA ILE A 130 22.28 2.27 17.82
C ILE A 130 22.35 3.68 18.43
N ARG A 131 22.16 4.73 17.62
CA ARG A 131 22.11 6.10 18.13
C ARG A 131 20.92 6.33 19.07
N PHE A 132 19.78 5.68 18.82
CA PHE A 132 18.61 5.77 19.71
C PHE A 132 18.74 4.93 20.98
N GLU A 133 19.60 3.89 20.99
CA GLU A 133 19.92 3.11 22.20
C GLU A 133 20.39 4.02 23.33
N ASP A 134 21.37 4.88 23.02
CA ASP A 134 22.02 5.76 23.98
C ASP A 134 21.02 6.73 24.63
N THR A 135 20.01 7.16 23.86
CA THR A 135 19.02 8.14 24.29
C THR A 135 17.84 7.49 25.03
N TYR A 136 17.35 6.34 24.58
CA TYR A 136 16.05 5.78 25.01
C TYR A 136 16.12 4.39 25.66
N ARG A 137 17.30 3.75 25.71
CA ARG A 137 17.56 2.45 26.36
C ARG A 137 16.72 1.29 25.83
N TYR A 138 16.50 1.22 24.52
CA TYR A 138 15.79 0.12 23.89
C TYR A 138 16.60 -1.19 23.85
N GLU A 139 15.92 -2.34 23.77
CA GLU A 139 16.55 -3.63 23.53
C GLU A 139 16.92 -3.79 22.04
N ILE A 140 18.09 -3.28 21.65
CA ILE A 140 18.56 -3.27 20.26
C ILE A 140 18.46 -4.63 19.55
N PRO A 141 18.81 -5.78 20.16
CA PRO A 141 18.66 -7.06 19.49
C PRO A 141 17.23 -7.35 19.02
N ILE A 142 16.21 -6.91 19.77
CA ILE A 142 14.80 -7.09 19.40
C ILE A 142 14.43 -6.16 18.25
N LEU A 143 14.72 -4.86 18.37
CA LEU A 143 14.44 -3.88 17.33
C LEU A 143 15.16 -4.22 16.01
N MET A 144 16.38 -4.76 16.09
CA MET A 144 17.16 -5.20 14.93
C MET A 144 16.54 -6.42 14.25
N ALA A 145 16.04 -7.38 15.03
CA ALA A 145 15.33 -8.53 14.49
C ALA A 145 14.04 -8.10 13.78
N GLN A 146 13.31 -7.13 14.35
CA GLN A 146 12.11 -6.55 13.74
C GLN A 146 12.44 -5.76 12.47
N LEU A 147 13.44 -4.88 12.50
CA LEU A 147 13.85 -4.12 11.33
C LEU A 147 14.23 -5.01 10.15
N THR A 148 14.85 -6.16 10.41
CA THR A 148 15.27 -7.09 9.35
C THR A 148 14.17 -8.08 8.95
N ASP A 149 13.02 -8.05 9.61
CA ASP A 149 11.86 -8.86 9.23
C ASP A 149 11.29 -8.38 7.89
N LYS A 150 11.26 -9.28 6.90
CA LYS A 150 10.70 -8.98 5.58
C LYS A 150 9.24 -8.57 5.63
N ARG A 151 8.47 -9.05 6.61
CA ARG A 151 7.05 -8.73 6.74
C ARG A 151 6.86 -7.27 7.13
N ILE A 152 7.69 -6.77 8.05
CA ILE A 152 7.72 -5.35 8.41
C ILE A 152 8.09 -4.52 7.18
N ALA A 153 9.16 -4.89 6.46
CA ALA A 153 9.55 -4.22 5.21
C ALA A 153 8.38 -4.14 4.21
N HIS A 154 7.68 -5.25 4.03
CA HIS A 154 6.58 -5.35 3.09
C HIS A 154 5.33 -4.59 3.54
N ALA A 155 5.08 -4.49 4.85
CA ALA A 155 4.01 -3.65 5.38
C ALA A 155 4.17 -2.19 4.93
N PHE A 156 5.39 -1.66 4.95
CA PHE A 156 5.70 -0.31 4.45
C PHE A 156 5.56 -0.17 2.94
N ILE A 157 6.00 -1.17 2.18
CA ILE A 157 5.82 -1.20 0.72
C ILE A 157 4.31 -1.13 0.39
N VAL A 158 3.48 -1.85 1.14
CA VAL A 158 2.01 -1.81 0.99
C VAL A 158 1.43 -0.48 1.43
N GLU A 159 1.79 0.04 2.59
CA GLU A 159 1.31 1.33 3.07
C GLU A 159 1.59 2.44 2.05
N ARG A 160 2.82 2.48 1.52
CA ARG A 160 3.20 3.41 0.45
C ARG A 160 2.34 3.21 -0.79
N ARG A 161 2.15 1.97 -1.24
CA ARG A 161 1.29 1.66 -2.40
C ARG A 161 -0.15 2.09 -2.17
N LEU A 162 -0.66 1.94 -0.95
CA LEU A 162 -1.97 2.46 -0.58
C LEU A 162 -1.99 4.00 -0.67
N LYS A 163 -0.95 4.70 -0.19
CA LYS A 163 -0.83 6.16 -0.31
C LYS A 163 -0.83 6.62 -1.78
N GLU A 164 0.01 5.99 -2.62
CA GLU A 164 0.10 6.28 -4.07
C GLU A 164 -1.25 6.09 -4.79
N LEU A 165 -2.01 5.06 -4.39
CA LEU A 165 -3.33 4.76 -4.95
C LEU A 165 -4.48 5.53 -4.28
N GLN A 166 -4.18 6.40 -3.30
CA GLN A 166 -5.18 7.10 -2.47
C GLN A 166 -6.14 6.14 -1.74
N LEU A 167 -5.60 5.01 -1.29
CA LEU A 167 -6.31 3.90 -0.64
C LEU A 167 -6.10 3.80 0.87
N THR A 168 -5.21 4.58 1.48
CA THR A 168 -4.87 4.47 2.91
C THR A 168 -6.08 4.61 3.83
N ASP A 169 -7.02 5.49 3.50
CA ASP A 169 -8.31 5.68 4.20
C ASP A 169 -9.49 5.68 3.22
N TYR A 170 -9.39 4.88 2.16
CA TYR A 170 -10.41 4.88 1.12
C TYR A 170 -11.77 4.43 1.66
N ARG A 171 -12.80 5.17 1.26
CA ARG A 171 -14.18 4.89 1.60
C ARG A 171 -15.09 5.17 0.42
N SER A 172 -15.80 4.15 0.01
CA SER A 172 -16.95 4.23 -0.89
C SER A 172 -18.22 3.81 -0.14
N ASP A 173 -19.32 3.73 -0.87
CA ASP A 173 -20.57 3.19 -0.34
C ASP A 173 -20.44 1.70 0.01
N ASP A 174 -19.58 0.94 -0.66
CA ASP A 174 -19.55 -0.52 -0.53
C ASP A 174 -18.23 -1.08 0.01
N ILE A 175 -17.15 -0.30 -0.05
CA ILE A 175 -15.81 -0.74 0.31
C ILE A 175 -15.09 0.33 1.14
N ILE A 176 -14.45 -0.11 2.22
CA ILE A 176 -13.55 0.69 3.03
C ILE A 176 -12.18 -0.01 3.07
N VAL A 177 -11.10 0.73 2.90
CA VAL A 177 -9.73 0.25 3.07
C VAL A 177 -9.04 1.11 4.13
N ARG A 178 -8.33 0.47 5.04
CA ARG A 178 -7.52 1.11 6.08
C ARG A 178 -6.19 0.41 6.23
N PHE A 179 -5.18 1.15 6.66
CA PHE A 179 -3.93 0.61 7.17
C PHE A 179 -3.73 1.06 8.61
N SER A 180 -3.55 0.13 9.53
CA SER A 180 -3.29 0.40 10.96
C SER A 180 -2.47 -0.73 11.54
N ASP A 181 -1.51 -0.45 12.42
CA ASP A 181 -0.78 -1.47 13.19
C ASP A 181 -0.18 -2.59 12.32
N MET A 182 0.43 -2.22 11.19
CA MET A 182 0.96 -3.14 10.17
C MET A 182 -0.07 -4.11 9.59
N GLN A 183 -1.34 -3.72 9.59
CA GLN A 183 -2.43 -4.51 9.07
C GLN A 183 -3.17 -3.71 8.01
N VAL A 184 -3.44 -4.34 6.87
CA VAL A 184 -4.42 -3.82 5.91
C VAL A 184 -5.79 -4.40 6.29
N ILE A 185 -6.77 -3.51 6.47
CA ILE A 185 -8.16 -3.87 6.75
C ILE A 185 -9.01 -3.47 5.55
N ILE A 186 -9.57 -4.45 4.85
CA ILE A 186 -10.51 -4.22 3.75
C ILE A 186 -11.90 -4.66 4.23
N MET A 187 -12.84 -3.73 4.29
CA MET A 187 -14.22 -4.02 4.65
C MET A 187 -15.12 -3.91 3.42
N ILE A 188 -15.85 -4.98 3.12
CA ILE A 188 -16.94 -4.97 2.16
C ILE A 188 -18.23 -4.81 2.95
N ILE A 189 -18.92 -3.68 2.80
CA ILE A 189 -20.08 -3.28 3.62
C ILE A 189 -21.35 -3.25 2.78
N ASN A 190 -22.51 -3.02 3.42
CA ASN A 190 -23.79 -2.82 2.73
C ASN A 190 -24.28 -4.05 1.94
N PHE A 191 -23.97 -5.26 2.39
CA PHE A 191 -24.62 -6.47 1.86
C PHE A 191 -26.15 -6.33 1.92
N ILE A 192 -26.83 -6.86 0.91
CA ILE A 192 -28.30 -6.91 0.89
C ILE A 192 -28.79 -7.68 2.12
N PRO A 193 -29.84 -7.22 2.83
CA PRO A 193 -30.41 -7.95 3.96
C PRO A 193 -30.73 -9.40 3.58
N TYR A 194 -30.39 -10.35 4.47
CA TYR A 194 -30.64 -11.78 4.28
C TYR A 194 -29.96 -12.45 3.07
N GLU A 195 -29.10 -11.72 2.34
CA GLU A 195 -28.34 -12.28 1.23
C GLU A 195 -26.84 -12.27 1.52
N ALA A 196 -26.15 -13.33 1.10
CA ALA A 196 -24.70 -13.40 1.11
C ALA A 196 -24.06 -12.95 -0.22
N LYS A 197 -24.89 -12.66 -1.22
CA LYS A 197 -24.43 -12.32 -2.56
C LYS A 197 -23.88 -10.90 -2.60
N LEU A 198 -22.74 -10.73 -3.25
CA LEU A 198 -22.20 -9.41 -3.56
C LEU A 198 -23.15 -8.67 -4.52
N SER A 199 -23.34 -7.37 -4.31
CA SER A 199 -24.00 -6.49 -5.28
C SER A 199 -23.12 -6.33 -6.54
N VAL A 200 -23.66 -5.69 -7.59
CA VAL A 200 -22.86 -5.37 -8.78
C VAL A 200 -21.74 -4.39 -8.43
N SER A 201 -22.04 -3.35 -7.66
CA SER A 201 -21.06 -2.34 -7.24
C SER A 201 -19.96 -2.93 -6.36
N GLN A 202 -20.31 -3.80 -5.41
CA GLN A 202 -19.34 -4.53 -4.58
C GLN A 202 -18.40 -5.39 -5.43
N ARG A 203 -18.94 -6.15 -6.40
CA ARG A 203 -18.10 -6.94 -7.33
C ARG A 203 -17.17 -6.05 -8.14
N THR A 204 -17.66 -4.96 -8.71
CA THR A 204 -16.84 -4.04 -9.51
C THR A 204 -15.73 -3.40 -8.68
N GLY A 205 -16.04 -2.97 -7.45
CA GLY A 205 -15.04 -2.41 -6.53
C GLY A 205 -13.99 -3.45 -6.14
N LEU A 206 -14.41 -4.69 -5.84
CA LEU A 206 -13.51 -5.78 -5.50
C LEU A 206 -12.65 -6.20 -6.69
N ASP A 207 -13.19 -6.26 -7.91
CA ASP A 207 -12.43 -6.52 -9.13
C ASP A 207 -11.37 -5.44 -9.38
N THR A 208 -11.71 -4.18 -9.07
CA THR A 208 -10.77 -3.05 -9.18
C THR A 208 -9.63 -3.19 -8.18
N LEU A 209 -9.94 -3.48 -6.91
CA LEU A 209 -8.94 -3.78 -5.88
C LEU A 209 -8.12 -5.04 -6.21
N SER A 210 -8.75 -6.04 -6.82
CA SER A 210 -8.10 -7.30 -7.20
C SER A 210 -7.02 -7.08 -8.25
N LYS A 211 -7.29 -6.20 -9.23
CA LYS A 211 -6.35 -5.86 -10.30
C LYS A 211 -5.20 -4.97 -9.84
N SER A 212 -5.37 -4.20 -8.76
CA SER A 212 -4.33 -3.34 -8.19
C SER A 212 -3.71 -3.96 -6.93
N LEU A 213 -4.33 -3.77 -5.77
CA LEU A 213 -3.79 -4.12 -4.46
C LEU A 213 -3.61 -5.63 -4.28
N LEU A 214 -4.63 -6.46 -4.57
CA LEU A 214 -4.55 -7.90 -4.25
C LEU A 214 -3.51 -8.64 -5.11
N LYS A 215 -3.37 -8.24 -6.38
CA LYS A 215 -2.32 -8.78 -7.25
C LYS A 215 -0.93 -8.49 -6.72
N GLU A 216 -0.72 -7.30 -6.15
CA GLU A 216 0.54 -6.92 -5.54
C GLU A 216 0.77 -7.65 -4.20
N LEU A 217 -0.28 -7.88 -3.40
CA LEU A 217 -0.18 -8.68 -2.17
C LEU A 217 0.37 -10.09 -2.41
N ASN A 218 0.03 -10.74 -3.54
CA ASN A 218 0.57 -12.07 -3.89
C ASN A 218 2.10 -12.12 -4.02
N LYS A 219 2.77 -10.97 -4.16
CA LYS A 219 4.23 -10.88 -4.28
C LYS A 219 4.91 -10.63 -2.94
N LEU A 220 4.15 -10.45 -1.87
CA LEU A 220 4.65 -10.03 -0.57
C LEU A 220 4.59 -11.14 0.47
N ASN A 221 5.60 -11.17 1.34
CA ASN A 221 5.55 -11.79 2.65
C ASN A 221 4.57 -11.05 3.57
N TYR A 222 3.49 -11.73 3.92
CA TYR A 222 2.58 -11.40 5.00
C TYR A 222 2.44 -12.63 5.91
N ARG A 223 2.06 -12.44 7.17
CA ARG A 223 1.86 -13.50 8.15
C ARG A 223 0.57 -14.27 7.92
N SER A 224 -0.55 -13.57 7.73
CA SER A 224 -1.84 -14.20 7.52
C SER A 224 -2.85 -13.31 6.81
N ILE A 225 -3.77 -13.94 6.09
CA ILE A 225 -5.02 -13.33 5.65
C ILE A 225 -6.18 -13.99 6.39
N ASP A 226 -6.92 -13.19 7.14
CA ASP A 226 -8.08 -13.63 7.92
C ASP A 226 -9.35 -12.96 7.38
N VAL A 227 -10.42 -13.75 7.21
CA VAL A 227 -11.71 -13.28 6.68
C VAL A 227 -12.79 -13.45 7.75
N VAL A 228 -13.47 -12.36 8.11
CA VAL A 228 -14.49 -12.36 9.17
C VAL A 228 -15.82 -11.85 8.63
N GLY A 229 -16.85 -12.68 8.75
CA GLY A 229 -18.21 -12.32 8.37
C GLY A 229 -19.01 -11.72 9.51
N HIS A 230 -19.78 -10.67 9.22
CA HIS A 230 -20.70 -10.04 10.15
C HIS A 230 -22.10 -9.85 9.53
N ALA A 231 -23.10 -9.86 10.39
CA ALA A 231 -24.47 -9.54 10.07
C ALA A 231 -24.94 -8.37 10.96
N ASN A 232 -26.07 -7.77 10.59
CA ASN A 232 -26.69 -6.79 11.47
C ASN A 232 -27.56 -7.52 12.50
N PRO A 233 -27.43 -7.25 13.81
CA PRO A 233 -28.26 -7.87 14.83
C PRO A 233 -29.73 -7.53 14.63
N THR A 234 -30.58 -8.47 15.03
CA THR A 234 -32.02 -8.29 15.13
C THR A 234 -32.44 -8.46 16.59
N SER A 235 -33.66 -8.04 16.93
CA SER A 235 -34.19 -8.13 18.30
C SER A 235 -34.76 -9.51 18.65
N ALA A 236 -34.73 -10.46 17.71
CA ALA A 236 -35.35 -11.77 17.80
C ALA A 236 -34.27 -12.82 18.09
N GLU A 237 -34.35 -13.49 19.26
CA GLU A 237 -33.33 -14.45 19.69
C GLU A 237 -33.29 -15.70 18.80
N ASP A 238 -34.43 -16.06 18.20
CA ASP A 238 -34.57 -17.18 17.26
C ASP A 238 -33.84 -16.93 15.93
N GLU A 239 -33.61 -15.68 15.53
CA GLU A 239 -32.86 -15.32 14.32
C GLU A 239 -31.33 -15.40 14.52
N LYS A 240 -30.83 -15.66 15.73
CA LYS A 240 -29.39 -15.70 16.02
C LYS A 240 -28.65 -16.73 15.17
N ASN A 241 -29.25 -17.91 14.95
CA ASN A 241 -28.66 -18.95 14.12
C ASN A 241 -28.59 -18.50 12.65
N ASP A 242 -29.65 -17.87 12.15
CA ASP A 242 -29.71 -17.33 10.78
C ASP A 242 -28.66 -16.25 10.56
N LEU A 243 -28.42 -15.38 11.55
CA LEU A 243 -27.37 -14.37 11.48
C LEU A 243 -25.98 -15.01 11.44
N MET A 244 -25.75 -16.06 12.23
CA MET A 244 -24.49 -16.82 12.21
C MET A 244 -24.27 -17.46 10.85
N GLU A 245 -25.25 -18.18 10.31
CA GLU A 245 -25.20 -18.80 8.99
C GLU A 245 -24.96 -17.75 7.88
N LEU A 246 -25.70 -16.64 7.90
CA LEU A 246 -25.57 -15.57 6.92
C LEU A 246 -24.16 -14.96 6.93
N SER A 247 -23.62 -14.72 8.14
CA SER A 247 -22.27 -14.19 8.29
C SER A 247 -21.20 -15.20 7.83
N GLN A 248 -21.40 -16.49 8.08
CA GLN A 248 -20.53 -17.56 7.59
C GLN A 248 -20.49 -17.62 6.06
N ILE A 249 -21.66 -17.69 5.40
CA ILE A 249 -21.73 -17.80 3.93
C ILE A 249 -21.07 -16.59 3.26
N ARG A 250 -21.21 -15.39 3.84
CA ARG A 250 -20.53 -14.18 3.35
C ARG A 250 -19.01 -14.30 3.45
N ALA A 251 -18.49 -14.75 4.59
CA ALA A 251 -17.06 -14.94 4.81
C ALA A 251 -16.50 -16.00 3.85
N GLU A 252 -17.20 -17.12 3.66
CA GLU A 252 -16.81 -18.19 2.73
C GLU A 252 -16.85 -17.74 1.27
N THR A 253 -17.86 -16.95 0.89
CA THR A 253 -17.96 -16.36 -0.46
C THR A 253 -16.77 -15.44 -0.72
N MET A 254 -16.42 -14.59 0.24
CA MET A 254 -15.27 -13.71 0.12
C MET A 254 -13.95 -14.49 0.07
N SER A 255 -13.77 -15.47 0.97
CA SER A 255 -12.60 -16.35 1.00
C SER A 255 -12.40 -17.06 -0.34
N SER A 256 -13.47 -17.57 -0.93
CA SER A 256 -13.44 -18.22 -2.25
C SER A 256 -13.00 -17.24 -3.35
N HIS A 257 -13.51 -16.01 -3.31
CA HIS A 257 -13.13 -14.97 -4.27
C HIS A 257 -11.64 -14.61 -4.15
N LEU A 258 -11.15 -14.35 -2.93
CA LEU A 258 -9.74 -14.02 -2.68
C LEU A 258 -8.81 -15.19 -3.06
N SER A 259 -9.21 -16.43 -2.75
CA SER A 259 -8.47 -17.64 -3.14
C SER A 259 -8.38 -17.77 -4.66
N SER A 260 -9.45 -17.44 -5.39
CA SER A 260 -9.44 -17.44 -6.86
C SER A 260 -8.51 -16.37 -7.45
N ALA A 261 -8.24 -15.29 -6.69
CA ALA A 261 -7.26 -14.27 -7.02
C ALA A 261 -5.81 -14.67 -6.63
N GLY A 262 -5.60 -15.88 -6.11
CA GLY A 262 -4.28 -16.44 -5.78
C GLY A 262 -3.82 -16.21 -4.33
N LEU A 263 -4.64 -15.58 -3.49
CA LEU A 263 -4.29 -15.34 -2.08
C LEU A 263 -4.50 -16.61 -1.24
N THR A 264 -3.61 -16.85 -0.28
CA THR A 264 -3.78 -17.93 0.68
C THR A 264 -4.52 -17.41 1.90
N ILE A 265 -5.70 -17.98 2.17
CA ILE A 265 -6.53 -17.60 3.32
C ILE A 265 -6.18 -18.49 4.51
N ASN A 266 -5.79 -17.88 5.62
CA ASN A 266 -5.34 -18.58 6.82
C ASN A 266 -6.51 -18.97 7.71
N SER A 267 -7.49 -18.06 7.87
CA SER A 267 -8.68 -18.35 8.65
C SER A 267 -9.92 -17.70 8.05
N VAL A 268 -11.05 -18.39 8.23
CA VAL A 268 -12.38 -17.90 7.92
C VAL A 268 -13.20 -18.04 9.19
N SER A 269 -13.74 -16.94 9.69
CA SER A 269 -14.56 -16.91 10.89
C SER A 269 -15.78 -16.02 10.71
N TRP A 270 -16.72 -16.08 11.66
CA TRP A 270 -17.98 -15.36 11.56
C TRP A 270 -18.52 -15.02 12.94
N LYS A 271 -19.23 -13.90 13.01
CA LYS A 271 -19.66 -13.28 14.28
C LYS A 271 -21.17 -13.11 14.40
N GLY A 272 -21.94 -13.43 13.37
CA GLY A 272 -23.37 -13.17 13.35
C GLY A 272 -23.68 -11.68 13.56
N GLY A 273 -24.69 -11.37 14.37
CA GLY A 273 -25.05 -10.00 14.74
C GLY A 273 -24.16 -9.32 15.78
N ASN A 274 -23.06 -9.95 16.21
CA ASN A 274 -22.16 -9.39 17.22
C ASN A 274 -21.17 -8.39 16.60
N GLU A 275 -20.51 -7.59 17.45
CA GLU A 275 -19.45 -6.64 17.05
C GLU A 275 -19.94 -5.59 16.02
N THR A 276 -20.93 -4.80 16.44
CA THR A 276 -21.51 -3.71 15.64
C THR A 276 -20.55 -2.52 15.54
N ILE A 277 -20.42 -1.97 14.33
CA ILE A 277 -19.64 -0.76 14.06
C ILE A 277 -20.52 0.43 13.65
N GLY A 278 -21.83 0.20 13.52
CA GLY A 278 -22.83 1.22 13.22
C GLY A 278 -24.06 1.07 14.08
N ASP A 279 -24.82 2.17 14.21
CA ASP A 279 -26.11 2.20 14.91
C ASP A 279 -27.08 1.18 14.31
N THR A 280 -27.51 0.23 15.12
CA THR A 280 -28.39 -0.89 14.75
C THR A 280 -29.81 -0.47 14.42
N THR A 281 -30.19 0.78 14.71
CA THR A 281 -31.52 1.32 14.43
C THR A 281 -31.58 2.06 13.09
N SER A 282 -30.49 2.71 12.66
CA SER A 282 -30.42 3.46 11.41
C SER A 282 -30.17 2.58 10.18
N SER A 283 -30.75 2.94 9.01
CA SER A 283 -30.49 2.21 7.76
C SER A 283 -28.99 2.14 7.41
N LYS A 284 -28.30 3.27 7.59
CA LYS A 284 -26.84 3.39 7.36
C LYS A 284 -26.04 2.50 8.31
N GLY A 285 -26.32 2.52 9.61
CA GLY A 285 -25.60 1.72 10.59
C GLY A 285 -25.87 0.22 10.42
N LYS A 286 -27.11 -0.16 10.11
CA LYS A 286 -27.44 -1.55 9.72
C LYS A 286 -26.63 -2.00 8.51
N GLY A 287 -26.45 -1.13 7.53
CA GLY A 287 -25.63 -1.38 6.35
C GLY A 287 -24.15 -1.62 6.68
N LEU A 288 -23.58 -0.81 7.57
CA LEU A 288 -22.22 -0.99 8.07
C LEU A 288 -22.05 -2.31 8.84
N ASN A 289 -23.05 -2.73 9.62
CA ASN A 289 -22.96 -3.98 10.38
C ASN A 289 -23.00 -5.22 9.47
N ARG A 290 -23.66 -5.14 8.31
CA ARG A 290 -23.68 -6.22 7.29
C ARG A 290 -22.43 -6.14 6.43
N ARG A 291 -21.35 -6.78 6.89
CA ARG A 291 -20.03 -6.65 6.28
C ARG A 291 -19.22 -7.92 6.31
N VAL A 292 -18.17 -7.93 5.50
CA VAL A 292 -17.05 -8.86 5.61
C VAL A 292 -15.80 -8.02 5.82
N GLU A 293 -14.98 -8.40 6.80
CA GLU A 293 -13.68 -7.80 7.07
C GLU A 293 -12.59 -8.76 6.58
N ILE A 294 -11.59 -8.22 5.89
CA ILE A 294 -10.41 -8.94 5.41
C ILE A 294 -9.22 -8.28 6.07
N PHE A 295 -8.47 -9.06 6.84
CA PHE A 295 -7.28 -8.63 7.56
C PHE A 295 -6.05 -9.23 6.90
N VAL A 296 -5.15 -8.38 6.40
CA VAL A 296 -3.83 -8.79 5.92
C VAL A 296 -2.82 -8.40 6.98
N ASN A 297 -2.31 -9.38 7.71
CA ASN A 297 -1.39 -9.20 8.83
C ASN A 297 0.04 -9.39 8.34
N PHE A 298 0.93 -8.45 8.63
CA PHE A 298 2.35 -8.56 8.35
C PHE A 298 3.10 -9.04 9.62
#